data_AF-A0A932JMY9-F1
#
_entry.id   AF-A0A932JMY9-F1
#
_cell.length_a   1.000
_cell.length_b   1.000
_cell.length_c   1.000
_cell.angle_alpha   90.00
_cell.angle_beta   90.00
_cell.angle_gamma   90.00
#
_symmetry.space_group_name_H-M   'P 1'
#
loop_
_entity.id
_entity.type
_entity.pdbx_description
1 polymer ?
#
loop_
_entity_poly.entity_id
_entity_poly.type
_entity_poly.pdbx_seq_one_letter_code
_entity_poly.pdbx_strand_id
1 'polypeptide(L)'
;MIVILLAHLQEFDRRRAPEDKGYPSTFAYCTERLGLSESEAFLRIRSARAARHHPDALEMLAKGELHLSGLARLAPYLTPENAEQSLSAARGKTRREIERLALTFEHGGPKADVIRALPAPAQAPTPQDENTLTFPVAEVLCQTPPLELTAFVSPQEDSTKDRLVRISFTATEGLFADIERAKGLLRHKHPDGRLEHVIGEAIKMLLDAKDPWRQRGRGKPGRASNRKPNGRSRRIPKRVREAVMRRDEGRCAYVAEDGRRCGATEWLEYDHIKPWALGGSSDDPANVRVLCRAHNQDAARKTFGPRKDERR
;
A
#
# COMPACT_ATOMS: atom_id res chain seq x y z
N MET A 1 -24.26 -9.33 -10.03
CA MET A 1 -22.79 -9.46 -10.25
C MET A 1 -21.95 -8.98 -9.07
N ILE A 2 -22.17 -7.78 -8.50
CA ILE A 2 -21.31 -7.27 -7.41
C ILE A 2 -21.37 -8.11 -6.11
N VAL A 3 -22.54 -8.58 -5.70
CA VAL A 3 -22.71 -9.40 -4.48
C VAL A 3 -21.92 -10.70 -4.55
N ILE A 4 -21.94 -11.37 -5.71
CA ILE A 4 -21.15 -12.58 -5.97
C ILE A 4 -19.66 -12.29 -5.82
N LEU A 5 -19.17 -11.19 -6.40
CA LEU A 5 -17.77 -10.77 -6.24
C LEU A 5 -17.40 -10.51 -4.78
N LEU A 6 -18.26 -9.83 -4.01
CA LEU A 6 -18.02 -9.61 -2.58
C LEU A 6 -17.99 -10.91 -1.79
N ALA A 7 -18.90 -11.84 -2.07
CA ALA A 7 -18.90 -13.16 -1.44
C ALA A 7 -17.63 -13.96 -1.79
N HIS A 8 -17.15 -13.88 -3.04
CA HIS A 8 -15.87 -14.47 -3.41
C HIS A 8 -14.69 -13.81 -2.67
N LEU A 9 -14.66 -12.49 -2.54
CA LEU A 9 -13.61 -11.79 -1.78
C LEU A 9 -13.67 -12.12 -0.29
N GLN A 10 -14.87 -12.30 0.29
CA GLN A 10 -15.03 -12.77 1.67
C GLN A 10 -14.45 -14.18 1.84
N GLU A 11 -14.77 -15.09 0.93
CA GLU A 11 -14.23 -16.45 0.96
C GLU A 11 -12.72 -16.47 0.72
N PHE A 12 -12.23 -15.60 -0.17
CA PHE A 12 -10.81 -15.43 -0.47
C PHE A 12 -10.02 -14.94 0.76
N ASP A 13 -10.56 -13.93 1.47
CA ASP A 13 -10.01 -13.44 2.74
C ASP A 13 -10.10 -14.52 3.84
N ARG A 14 -11.24 -15.25 3.92
CA ARG A 14 -11.44 -16.33 4.90
C ARG A 14 -10.43 -17.47 4.71
N ARG A 15 -10.16 -17.83 3.46
CA ARG A 15 -9.19 -18.87 3.11
C ARG A 15 -7.74 -18.41 3.17
N ARG A 16 -7.47 -17.12 3.31
CA ARG A 16 -6.09 -16.57 3.20
C ARG A 16 -5.42 -16.98 1.89
N ALA A 17 -6.24 -17.00 0.84
CA ALA A 17 -5.81 -17.36 -0.51
C ALA A 17 -4.82 -16.37 -1.17
N PRO A 18 -4.72 -15.07 -0.79
CA PRO A 18 -3.65 -14.23 -1.30
C PRO A 18 -2.27 -14.78 -0.92
N GLU A 19 -2.10 -15.23 0.34
CA GLU A 19 -0.83 -15.74 0.85
C GLU A 19 -0.34 -16.95 0.05
N ASP A 20 -1.21 -17.94 -0.17
CA ASP A 20 -0.91 -19.15 -0.96
C ASP A 20 -0.59 -18.84 -2.43
N LYS A 21 -1.18 -17.77 -2.97
CA LYS A 21 -0.93 -17.30 -4.35
C LYS A 21 0.27 -16.35 -4.45
N GLY A 22 1.03 -16.15 -3.37
CA GLY A 22 2.24 -15.33 -3.39
C GLY A 22 2.00 -13.83 -3.32
N TYR A 23 0.80 -13.39 -2.95
CA TYR A 23 0.48 -11.98 -2.75
C TYR A 23 0.57 -11.63 -1.26
N PRO A 24 1.14 -10.45 -0.92
CA PRO A 24 1.25 -10.03 0.48
C PRO A 24 -0.09 -9.62 1.10
N SER A 25 -1.11 -9.37 0.27
CA SER A 25 -2.46 -9.01 0.71
C SER A 25 -3.49 -9.21 -0.41
N THR A 26 -4.77 -9.25 -0.04
CA THR A 26 -5.90 -9.20 -0.98
C THR A 26 -5.87 -7.97 -1.86
N PHE A 27 -5.39 -6.84 -1.35
CA PHE A 27 -5.25 -5.62 -2.13
C PHE A 27 -4.26 -5.81 -3.28
N ALA A 28 -3.06 -6.34 -2.98
CA ALA A 28 -2.06 -6.65 -4.00
C ALA A 28 -2.57 -7.67 -5.03
N TYR A 29 -3.32 -8.69 -4.59
CA TYR A 29 -3.97 -9.61 -5.52
C TYR A 29 -4.97 -8.89 -6.46
N CYS A 30 -5.83 -8.03 -5.91
CA CYS A 30 -6.81 -7.30 -6.70
C CYS A 30 -6.17 -6.35 -7.73
N THR A 31 -5.12 -5.62 -7.36
CA THR A 31 -4.48 -4.65 -8.26
C THR A 31 -3.57 -5.32 -9.28
N GLU A 32 -2.75 -6.28 -8.85
CA GLU A 32 -1.72 -6.89 -9.71
C GLU A 32 -2.26 -8.04 -10.56
N ARG A 33 -3.21 -8.84 -10.05
CA ARG A 33 -3.72 -10.05 -10.74
C ARG A 33 -5.06 -9.85 -11.43
N LEU A 34 -5.97 -9.12 -10.78
CA LEU A 34 -7.29 -8.84 -11.33
C LEU A 34 -7.32 -7.54 -12.14
N GLY A 35 -6.23 -6.74 -12.10
CA GLY A 35 -6.13 -5.48 -12.84
C GLY A 35 -7.10 -4.41 -12.35
N LEU A 36 -7.61 -4.52 -11.11
CA LEU A 36 -8.47 -3.51 -10.53
C LEU A 36 -7.67 -2.25 -10.21
N SER A 37 -8.26 -1.08 -10.44
CA SER A 37 -7.67 0.15 -9.92
C SER A 37 -7.63 0.12 -8.38
N GLU A 38 -6.70 0.86 -7.77
CA GLU A 38 -6.56 0.90 -6.31
C GLU A 38 -7.87 1.30 -5.61
N SER A 39 -8.60 2.25 -6.18
CA SER A 39 -9.90 2.70 -5.66
C SER A 39 -10.96 1.61 -5.73
N GLU A 40 -10.96 0.83 -6.81
CA GLU A 40 -11.87 -0.29 -7.00
C GLU A 40 -11.58 -1.46 -6.06
N ALA A 41 -10.30 -1.78 -5.89
CA ALA A 41 -9.83 -2.78 -4.94
C ALA A 41 -10.21 -2.37 -3.52
N PHE A 42 -9.95 -1.12 -3.14
CA PHE A 42 -10.31 -0.58 -1.83
C PHE A 42 -11.81 -0.71 -1.55
N LEU A 43 -12.67 -0.22 -2.46
CA LEU A 43 -14.12 -0.27 -2.26
C LEU A 43 -14.64 -1.70 -2.13
N ARG A 44 -14.21 -2.61 -3.02
CA ARG A 44 -14.66 -4.00 -3.01
C ARG A 44 -14.18 -4.76 -1.78
N ILE A 45 -12.91 -4.64 -1.41
CA ILE A 45 -12.34 -5.30 -0.22
C ILE A 45 -13.01 -4.77 1.06
N ARG A 46 -13.14 -3.44 1.18
CA ARG A 46 -13.74 -2.83 2.37
C ARG A 46 -15.21 -3.21 2.53
N SER A 47 -15.99 -3.17 1.44
CA SER A 47 -17.38 -3.60 1.46
C SER A 47 -17.53 -5.09 1.71
N ALA A 48 -16.68 -5.94 1.13
CA ALA A 48 -16.69 -7.38 1.38
C ALA A 48 -16.46 -7.69 2.87
N ARG A 49 -15.47 -7.04 3.49
CA ARG A 49 -15.16 -7.20 4.92
C ARG A 49 -16.28 -6.71 5.83
N ALA A 50 -16.87 -5.54 5.53
CA ALA A 50 -18.03 -5.04 6.28
C ALA A 50 -19.22 -6.01 6.17
N ALA A 51 -19.54 -6.44 4.96
CA ALA A 51 -20.62 -7.38 4.70
C ALA A 51 -20.42 -8.77 5.33
N ARG A 52 -19.19 -9.15 5.69
CA ARG A 52 -18.91 -10.42 6.39
C ARG A 52 -19.51 -10.43 7.80
N HIS A 53 -19.51 -9.27 8.45
CA HIS A 53 -20.05 -9.10 9.80
C HIS A 53 -21.51 -8.65 9.78
N HIS A 54 -22.02 -8.20 8.62
CA HIS A 54 -23.35 -7.66 8.45
C HIS A 54 -23.99 -8.22 7.16
N PRO A 55 -24.56 -9.43 7.20
CA PRO A 55 -25.09 -10.11 6.00
C PRO A 55 -26.25 -9.35 5.35
N ASP A 56 -27.06 -8.62 6.13
CA ASP A 56 -28.15 -7.78 5.64
C ASP A 56 -27.68 -6.75 4.61
N ALA A 57 -26.43 -6.28 4.73
CA ALA A 57 -25.85 -5.36 3.77
C ALA A 57 -25.71 -5.99 2.36
N LEU A 58 -25.48 -7.30 2.26
CA LEU A 58 -25.45 -8.01 0.96
C LEU A 58 -26.83 -8.05 0.32
N GLU A 59 -27.88 -8.25 1.10
CA GLU A 59 -29.26 -8.22 0.60
C GLU A 59 -29.64 -6.83 0.10
N MET A 60 -29.29 -5.79 0.86
CA MET A 60 -29.53 -4.40 0.47
C MET A 60 -28.77 -4.03 -0.81
N LEU A 61 -27.53 -4.52 -0.97
CA LEU A 61 -26.76 -4.39 -2.21
C LEU A 61 -27.39 -5.14 -3.38
N ALA A 62 -27.99 -6.32 -3.13
CA ALA A 62 -28.67 -7.12 -4.15
C ALA A 62 -29.96 -6.44 -4.64
N LYS A 63 -30.73 -5.86 -3.72
CA LYS A 63 -31.98 -5.12 -3.99
C LYS A 63 -31.74 -3.72 -4.57
N GLY A 64 -30.51 -3.22 -4.52
CA GLY A 64 -30.17 -1.86 -4.95
C GLY A 64 -30.56 -0.76 -3.94
N GLU A 65 -30.94 -1.14 -2.72
CA GLU A 65 -31.28 -0.21 -1.62
C GLU A 65 -30.03 0.46 -1.04
N LEU A 66 -28.86 -0.18 -1.17
CA LEU A 66 -27.58 0.36 -0.75
C LEU A 66 -26.57 0.19 -1.89
N HIS A 67 -25.72 1.20 -2.12
CA HIS A 67 -24.69 1.14 -3.15
C HIS A 67 -23.31 0.81 -2.57
N LEU A 68 -22.44 0.15 -3.37
CA LEU A 68 -21.13 -0.35 -2.93
C LEU A 68 -20.25 0.71 -2.24
N SER A 69 -20.19 1.92 -2.81
CA SER A 69 -19.41 3.02 -2.26
C SER A 69 -19.93 3.54 -0.92
N GLY A 70 -21.22 3.32 -0.64
CA GLY A 70 -21.90 3.77 0.58
C GLY A 70 -21.57 2.83 1.72
N LEU A 71 -21.66 1.53 1.47
CA LEU A 71 -21.22 0.52 2.44
C LEU A 71 -19.74 0.68 2.81
N ALA A 72 -18.85 0.90 1.84
CA ALA A 72 -17.43 1.13 2.13
C ALA A 72 -17.18 2.35 3.03
N ARG A 73 -18.01 3.39 2.90
CA ARG A 73 -17.92 4.63 3.69
C ARG A 73 -18.50 4.48 5.09
N LEU A 74 -19.53 3.67 5.25
CA LEU A 74 -20.11 3.34 6.56
C LEU A 74 -19.27 2.34 7.33
N ALA A 75 -18.57 1.43 6.64
CA ALA A 75 -17.76 0.37 7.24
C ALA A 75 -16.92 0.75 8.48
N PRO A 76 -16.17 1.87 8.53
CA PRO A 76 -15.41 2.24 9.73
C PRO A 76 -16.27 2.61 10.96
N TYR A 77 -17.55 2.91 10.77
CA TYR A 77 -18.46 3.37 11.82
C TYR A 77 -19.44 2.28 12.28
N LEU A 78 -19.51 1.14 11.56
CA LEU A 78 -20.39 0.04 11.90
C LEU A 78 -19.82 -0.74 13.08
N THR A 79 -20.59 -0.80 14.16
CA THR A 79 -20.38 -1.68 15.31
C THR A 79 -21.50 -2.71 15.36
N PRO A 80 -21.33 -3.85 16.05
CA PRO A 80 -22.39 -4.85 16.19
C PRO A 80 -23.71 -4.27 16.71
N GLU A 81 -23.64 -3.23 17.55
CA GLU A 81 -24.80 -2.60 18.20
C GLU A 81 -25.50 -1.57 17.31
N ASN A 82 -24.75 -0.84 16.47
CA ASN A 82 -25.32 0.24 15.65
C ASN A 82 -25.60 -0.17 14.19
N ALA A 83 -25.12 -1.34 13.76
CA ALA A 83 -25.05 -1.68 12.34
C ALA A 83 -26.44 -1.77 11.69
N GLU A 84 -27.40 -2.41 12.33
CA GLU A 84 -28.75 -2.57 11.79
C GLU A 84 -29.42 -1.21 11.56
N GLN A 85 -29.40 -0.34 12.58
CA GLN A 85 -29.95 1.01 12.50
C GLN A 85 -29.24 1.86 11.44
N SER A 86 -27.91 1.79 11.40
CA SER A 86 -27.08 2.58 10.47
C SER A 86 -27.28 2.15 9.02
N LEU A 87 -27.37 0.84 8.76
CA LEU A 87 -27.64 0.30 7.44
C LEU A 87 -29.06 0.61 7.00
N SER A 88 -30.05 0.43 7.87
CA SER A 88 -31.45 0.80 7.59
C SER A 88 -31.59 2.30 7.25
N ALA A 89 -30.94 3.17 8.03
CA ALA A 89 -30.92 4.61 7.77
C ALA A 89 -30.19 4.99 6.48
N ALA A 90 -29.37 4.11 5.89
CA ALA A 90 -28.63 4.36 4.66
C ALA A 90 -29.41 3.96 3.38
N ARG A 91 -30.58 3.30 3.51
CA ARG A 91 -31.39 2.85 2.37
C ARG A 91 -31.81 4.00 1.47
N GLY A 92 -31.61 3.84 0.16
CA GLY A 92 -32.00 4.81 -0.87
C GLY A 92 -31.24 6.14 -0.83
N LYS A 93 -30.29 6.31 0.09
CA LYS A 93 -29.53 7.57 0.22
C LYS A 93 -28.44 7.67 -0.83
N THR A 94 -28.18 8.89 -1.26
CA THR A 94 -27.05 9.23 -2.12
C THR A 94 -25.73 9.14 -1.35
N ARG A 95 -24.62 9.04 -2.08
CA ARG A 95 -23.26 9.03 -1.49
C ARG A 95 -23.04 10.19 -0.51
N ARG A 96 -23.46 11.41 -0.86
CA ARG A 96 -23.29 12.61 -0.03
C ARG A 96 -24.14 12.58 1.25
N GLU A 97 -25.30 11.95 1.19
CA GLU A 97 -26.17 11.78 2.35
C GLU A 97 -25.64 10.70 3.29
N ILE A 98 -25.08 9.62 2.74
CA ILE A 98 -24.37 8.60 3.53
C ILE A 98 -23.13 9.19 4.18
N GLU A 99 -22.36 10.04 3.49
CA GLU A 99 -21.24 10.76 4.09
C GLU A 99 -21.70 11.68 5.24
N ARG A 100 -22.84 12.36 5.11
CA ARG A 100 -23.42 13.16 6.21
C ARG A 100 -23.88 12.30 7.38
N LEU A 101 -24.51 11.16 7.11
CA LEU A 101 -24.89 10.18 8.13
C LEU A 101 -23.65 9.60 8.83
N ALA A 102 -22.56 9.37 8.10
CA ALA A 102 -21.33 8.86 8.68
C ALA A 102 -20.72 9.81 9.72
N LEU A 103 -20.90 11.13 9.55
CA LEU A 103 -20.41 12.15 10.47
C LEU A 103 -21.19 12.21 11.78
N THR A 104 -22.43 11.70 11.82
CA THR A 104 -23.21 11.65 13.06
C THR A 104 -22.75 10.53 14.00
N PHE A 105 -21.89 9.62 13.53
CA PHE A 105 -21.33 8.57 14.37
C PHE A 105 -20.07 9.08 15.08
N GLU A 106 -20.05 8.96 16.41
CA GLU A 106 -18.98 9.45 17.28
C GLU A 106 -17.62 8.74 17.06
N HIS A 107 -17.58 7.66 16.29
CA HIS A 107 -16.40 6.79 16.14
C HIS A 107 -15.65 6.99 14.83
N GLY A 108 -15.56 8.25 14.35
CA GLY A 108 -14.74 8.61 13.20
C GLY A 108 -13.26 8.68 13.53
N GLY A 109 -12.56 7.56 13.37
CA GLY A 109 -11.10 7.52 13.43
C GLY A 109 -10.42 8.49 12.44
N PRO A 110 -9.12 8.76 12.62
CA PRO A 110 -8.37 9.68 11.76
C PRO A 110 -8.47 9.28 10.29
N LYS A 111 -8.65 10.27 9.41
CA LYS A 111 -8.69 10.07 7.96
C LYS A 111 -7.32 9.61 7.48
N ALA A 112 -7.29 8.71 6.50
CA ALA A 112 -6.05 8.23 5.90
C ALA A 112 -5.31 9.37 5.17
N ASP A 113 -3.99 9.33 5.21
CA ASP A 113 -3.12 10.28 4.51
C ASP A 113 -3.24 10.11 3.00
N VAL A 114 -3.25 11.22 2.26
CA VAL A 114 -3.40 11.23 0.80
C VAL A 114 -2.10 11.73 0.18
N ILE A 115 -1.50 10.88 -0.66
CA ILE A 115 -0.36 11.22 -1.50
C ILE A 115 -0.84 11.23 -2.95
N ARG A 116 -0.83 12.40 -3.59
CA ARG A 116 -1.26 12.56 -4.99
C ARG A 116 -0.13 13.13 -5.82
N ALA A 117 0.28 12.41 -6.87
CA ALA A 117 1.15 12.95 -7.90
C ALA A 117 0.44 14.12 -8.61
N LEU A 118 1.14 15.25 -8.77
CA LEU A 118 0.66 16.34 -9.58
C LEU A 118 1.06 16.10 -11.05
N PRO A 119 0.17 16.37 -12.02
CA PRO A 119 0.58 16.37 -13.42
C PRO A 119 1.70 17.41 -13.62
N ALA A 120 2.66 17.10 -14.49
CA ALA A 120 3.66 18.07 -14.89
C ALA A 120 2.94 19.33 -15.42
N PRO A 121 3.45 20.55 -15.14
CA PRO A 121 2.82 21.75 -15.65
C PRO A 121 2.74 21.65 -17.18
N ALA A 122 1.52 21.59 -17.71
CA ALA A 122 1.29 21.71 -19.13
C ALA A 122 1.89 23.04 -19.58
N GLN A 123 2.81 23.01 -20.54
CA GLN A 123 3.24 24.24 -21.20
C GLN A 123 1.98 24.85 -21.82
N ALA A 124 1.64 26.08 -21.40
CA ALA A 124 0.60 26.82 -22.08
C ALA A 124 1.01 26.96 -23.56
N PRO A 125 0.12 26.67 -24.53
CA PRO A 125 0.41 27.00 -25.91
C PRO A 125 0.68 28.50 -25.98
N THR A 126 1.88 28.86 -26.42
CA THR A 126 2.20 30.23 -26.82
C THR A 126 1.17 30.68 -27.85
N PRO A 127 0.65 31.92 -27.79
CA PRO A 127 -0.27 32.43 -28.80
C PRO A 127 0.45 32.36 -30.14
N GLN A 128 -0.06 31.55 -31.07
CA GLN A 128 0.38 31.60 -32.46
C GLN A 128 -0.25 32.84 -33.07
N ASP A 129 0.59 33.61 -33.77
CA ASP A 129 0.21 34.79 -34.52
C ASP A 129 -1.01 34.55 -35.40
N GLU A 130 -1.85 35.58 -35.43
CA GLU A 130 -3.06 35.68 -36.23
C GLU A 130 -2.78 35.33 -37.69
N ASN A 131 -3.46 34.31 -38.22
CA ASN A 131 -3.79 34.35 -39.64
C ASN A 131 -5.05 33.56 -40.00
N THR A 132 -6.11 34.34 -40.18
CA THR A 132 -7.13 34.24 -41.23
C THR A 132 -7.82 32.89 -41.43
N LEU A 133 -9.00 32.78 -40.81
CA LEU A 133 -10.03 31.83 -41.20
C LEU A 133 -10.50 32.13 -42.64
N THR A 134 -10.10 31.29 -43.58
CA THR A 134 -10.79 31.16 -44.87
C THR A 134 -11.12 29.68 -45.07
N PHE A 135 -12.42 29.38 -45.04
CA PHE A 135 -12.94 28.07 -45.44
C PHE A 135 -13.44 28.17 -46.89
N PRO A 136 -12.80 27.49 -47.86
CA PRO A 136 -13.48 27.13 -49.08
C PRO A 136 -14.20 25.80 -48.87
N VAL A 137 -15.51 25.82 -49.11
CA VAL A 137 -16.35 24.64 -49.29
C VAL A 137 -16.11 24.11 -50.70
N ALA A 138 -15.56 22.90 -50.85
CA ALA A 138 -15.79 22.01 -52.00
C ALA A 138 -15.19 20.62 -51.72
N GLU A 139 -16.09 19.68 -51.44
CA GLU A 139 -16.24 18.36 -52.06
C GLU A 139 -15.08 17.84 -52.93
N VAL A 140 -14.63 16.58 -52.68
CA VAL A 140 -14.47 15.49 -53.68
C VAL A 140 -13.46 14.42 -53.21
N LEU A 141 -14.04 13.24 -52.98
CA LEU A 141 -13.58 11.87 -53.28
C LEU A 141 -12.34 11.24 -52.61
N CYS A 142 -12.64 10.03 -52.12
CA CYS A 142 -11.72 8.95 -51.79
C CYS A 142 -10.57 8.81 -52.78
N GLN A 143 -9.35 8.75 -52.24
CA GLN A 143 -8.33 7.76 -52.58
C GLN A 143 -7.25 7.79 -51.50
N THR A 144 -7.14 6.69 -50.76
CA THR A 144 -6.06 6.42 -49.80
C THR A 144 -4.77 6.07 -50.56
N PRO A 145 -3.66 6.79 -50.34
CA PRO A 145 -2.32 6.25 -50.55
C PRO A 145 -1.87 5.48 -49.29
N PRO A 146 -0.95 4.51 -49.41
CA PRO A 146 -0.55 3.65 -48.31
C PRO A 146 0.19 4.47 -47.25
N LEU A 147 -0.28 4.39 -46.00
CA LEU A 147 0.47 4.86 -44.83
C LEU A 147 1.71 3.98 -44.68
N GLU A 148 2.85 4.46 -45.18
CA GLU A 148 4.14 3.99 -44.71
C GLU A 148 4.23 4.29 -43.21
N LEU A 149 4.43 3.23 -42.43
CA LEU A 149 4.64 3.27 -41.00
C LEU A 149 6.02 3.90 -40.74
N THR A 150 6.13 5.21 -40.92
CA THR A 150 7.31 5.96 -40.50
C THR A 150 7.41 5.83 -38.99
N ALA A 151 8.52 5.23 -38.58
CA ALA A 151 8.88 4.90 -37.21
C ALA A 151 8.33 5.90 -36.19
N PHE A 152 7.65 5.37 -35.17
CA PHE A 152 7.54 6.02 -33.88
C PHE A 152 8.97 6.35 -33.43
N VAL A 153 9.41 7.57 -33.71
CA VAL A 153 10.51 8.18 -32.98
C VAL A 153 9.97 8.32 -31.57
N SER A 154 10.35 7.37 -30.71
CA SER A 154 10.19 7.48 -29.26
C SER A 154 10.60 8.89 -28.86
N PRO A 155 9.71 9.71 -28.29
CA PRO A 155 10.14 10.98 -27.73
C PRO A 155 11.16 10.65 -26.63
N GLN A 156 12.39 11.06 -26.90
CA GLN A 156 13.52 10.84 -26.02
C GLN A 156 13.19 11.34 -24.61
N GLU A 157 13.48 10.48 -23.65
CA GLU A 157 13.63 10.80 -22.25
C GLU A 157 14.65 11.93 -22.12
N ASP A 158 14.19 13.17 -21.97
CA ASP A 158 14.99 14.24 -21.37
C ASP A 158 14.08 15.38 -20.89
N SER A 159 13.51 15.19 -19.71
CA SER A 159 13.10 16.29 -18.85
C SER A 159 13.09 15.82 -17.40
N THR A 160 14.21 16.01 -16.71
CA THR A 160 14.35 15.94 -15.26
C THR A 160 13.57 17.08 -14.59
N LYS A 161 12.26 17.19 -14.85
CA LYS A 161 11.38 17.97 -14.00
C LYS A 161 10.96 17.08 -12.85
N ASP A 162 11.39 17.42 -11.65
CA ASP A 162 10.98 16.74 -10.43
C ASP A 162 9.45 16.62 -10.42
N ARG A 163 8.96 15.38 -10.44
CA ARG A 163 7.52 15.10 -10.35
C ARG A 163 7.04 15.56 -8.99
N LEU A 164 6.35 16.68 -8.94
CA LEU A 164 5.82 17.23 -7.70
C LEU A 164 4.70 16.33 -7.16
N VAL A 165 4.75 16.05 -5.86
CA VAL A 165 3.74 15.25 -5.16
C VAL A 165 3.10 16.12 -4.09
N ARG A 166 1.76 16.13 -4.03
CA ARG A 166 1.01 16.75 -2.94
C ARG A 166 0.78 15.71 -1.85
N ILE A 167 1.31 15.99 -0.67
CA ILE A 167 1.10 15.20 0.55
C ILE A 167 0.13 15.98 1.44
N SER A 168 -0.94 15.32 1.89
CA SER A 168 -1.92 15.91 2.81
C SER A 168 -2.26 14.91 3.90
N PHE A 169 -2.08 15.32 5.15
CA PHE A 169 -2.34 14.52 6.33
C PHE A 169 -3.01 15.36 7.42
N THR A 170 -3.66 14.70 8.37
CA THR A 170 -4.22 15.34 9.57
C THR A 170 -3.29 15.05 10.75
N ALA A 171 -2.91 16.08 11.49
CA ALA A 171 -1.96 15.98 12.60
C ALA A 171 -2.62 16.39 13.92
N THR A 172 -2.05 15.91 15.03
CA THR A 172 -2.40 16.43 16.36
C THR A 172 -1.79 17.83 16.56
N GLU A 173 -2.36 18.61 17.49
CA GLU A 173 -1.83 19.94 17.84
C GLU A 173 -0.37 19.87 18.32
N GLY A 174 -0.01 18.82 19.08
CA GLY A 174 1.36 18.59 19.52
C GLY A 174 2.35 18.43 18.36
N LEU A 175 2.01 17.62 17.36
CA LEU A 175 2.86 17.44 16.18
C LEU A 175 2.98 18.74 15.36
N PHE A 176 1.90 19.52 15.26
CA PHE A 176 1.95 20.82 14.62
C PHE A 176 2.91 21.79 15.34
N ALA A 177 2.88 21.82 16.68
CA ALA A 177 3.80 22.62 17.47
C ALA A 177 5.27 22.21 17.27
N ASP A 178 5.54 20.90 17.19
CA ASP A 178 6.88 20.38 16.90
C ASP A 178 7.37 20.79 15.50
N ILE A 179 6.49 20.77 14.50
CA ILE A 179 6.80 21.21 13.13
C ILE A 179 7.15 22.71 13.10
N GLU A 180 6.39 23.56 13.78
CA GLU A 180 6.68 25.00 13.84
C GLU A 180 7.99 25.28 14.59
N ARG A 181 8.27 24.55 15.67
CA ARG A 181 9.57 24.61 16.35
C ARG A 181 10.72 24.20 15.41
N ALA A 182 10.55 23.13 14.64
CA ALA A 182 11.55 22.67 13.70
C ALA A 182 11.81 23.68 12.57
N LYS A 183 10.75 24.34 12.05
CA LYS A 183 10.90 25.48 11.12
C LYS A 183 11.77 26.57 11.73
N GLY A 184 11.50 26.96 12.99
CA GLY A 184 12.29 27.94 13.73
C GLY A 184 13.78 27.61 13.78
N LEU A 185 14.11 26.37 14.14
CA LEU A 185 15.50 25.88 14.19
C LEU A 185 16.20 25.91 12.82
N LEU A 186 15.45 25.63 11.75
CA LEU A 186 15.99 25.56 10.39
C LEU A 186 15.94 26.90 9.64
N ARG A 187 15.42 27.99 10.22
CA ARG A 187 15.28 29.28 9.52
C ARG A 187 16.59 29.85 8.97
N HIS A 188 17.71 29.64 9.66
CA HIS A 188 19.01 30.10 9.17
C HIS A 188 19.48 29.36 7.91
N LYS A 189 18.97 28.13 7.69
CA LYS A 189 19.31 27.29 6.55
C LYS A 189 18.26 27.35 5.44
N HIS A 190 16.99 27.48 5.80
CA HIS A 190 15.83 27.55 4.92
C HIS A 190 14.94 28.74 5.33
N PRO A 191 15.21 29.95 4.82
CA PRO A 191 14.51 31.18 5.23
C PRO A 191 13.01 31.19 4.90
N ASP A 192 12.62 30.46 3.85
CA ASP A 192 11.25 30.29 3.38
C ASP A 192 10.41 29.35 4.26
N GLY A 193 11.06 28.55 5.12
CA GLY A 193 10.39 27.68 6.09
C GLY A 193 9.48 26.62 5.45
N ARG A 194 9.72 26.26 4.18
CA ARG A 194 8.90 25.28 3.48
C ARG A 194 8.99 23.91 4.14
N LEU A 195 7.84 23.26 4.28
CA LEU A 195 7.74 21.94 4.91
C LEU A 195 8.56 20.87 4.18
N GLU A 196 8.76 21.01 2.87
CA GLU A 196 9.61 20.12 2.09
C GLU A 196 11.03 20.00 2.69
N HIS A 197 11.63 21.11 3.07
CA HIS A 197 12.99 21.13 3.63
C HIS A 197 13.00 20.61 5.07
N VAL A 198 12.03 21.02 5.89
CA VAL A 198 11.93 20.58 7.29
C VAL A 198 11.69 19.07 7.38
N ILE A 199 10.70 18.57 6.64
CA ILE A 199 10.37 17.15 6.60
C ILE A 199 11.47 16.38 5.89
N GLY A 200 12.06 16.91 4.82
CA GLY A 200 13.17 16.28 4.10
C GLY A 200 14.39 16.05 5.01
N GLU A 201 14.76 17.02 5.83
CA GLU A 201 15.85 16.85 6.80
C GLU A 201 15.50 15.87 7.91
N ALA A 202 14.28 15.95 8.46
CA ALA A 202 13.81 15.02 9.47
C ALA A 202 13.80 13.56 8.96
N ILE A 203 13.29 13.33 7.75
CA ILE A 203 13.29 12.01 7.09
C ILE A 203 14.71 11.56 6.81
N LYS A 204 15.58 12.44 6.32
CA LYS A 204 16.99 12.09 6.08
C LYS A 204 17.69 11.65 7.38
N MET A 205 17.47 12.37 8.48
CA MET A 205 18.00 11.98 9.79
C MET A 205 17.41 10.64 10.24
N LEU A 206 16.10 10.42 10.06
CA LEU A 206 15.44 9.15 10.40
C LEU A 206 16.00 7.99 9.58
N LEU A 207 16.16 8.17 8.27
CA LEU A 207 16.72 7.16 7.37
C LEU A 207 18.19 6.88 7.75
N ASP A 208 19.01 7.90 7.96
CA ASP A 208 20.40 7.68 8.42
C ASP A 208 20.45 6.96 9.79
N ALA A 209 19.46 7.20 10.67
CA ALA A 209 19.38 6.61 12.01
C ALA A 209 18.68 5.25 12.08
N LYS A 210 17.89 4.84 11.09
CA LYS A 210 17.06 3.63 11.15
C LYS A 210 17.10 2.74 9.91
N ASP A 211 17.46 3.27 8.74
CA ASP A 211 17.56 2.49 7.51
C ASP A 211 18.78 1.55 7.57
N PRO A 212 18.57 0.22 7.61
CA PRO A 212 19.68 -0.74 7.65
C PRO A 212 20.62 -0.61 6.45
N TRP A 213 20.16 -0.12 5.29
CA TRP A 213 20.99 0.06 4.11
C TRP A 213 21.94 1.24 4.24
N ARG A 214 21.47 2.38 4.78
CA ARG A 214 22.30 3.57 5.00
C ARG A 214 23.28 3.40 6.16
N GLN A 215 22.92 2.61 7.17
CA GLN A 215 23.80 2.33 8.31
C GLN A 215 24.98 1.40 7.99
N ARG A 216 24.88 0.59 6.92
CA ARG A 216 25.93 -0.36 6.51
C ARG A 216 27.27 0.30 6.18
N GLY A 217 27.27 1.56 5.75
CA GLY A 217 28.49 2.29 5.39
C GLY A 217 29.17 3.09 6.52
N ARG A 218 28.53 3.24 7.69
CA ARG A 218 29.00 4.15 8.76
C ARG A 218 29.59 3.45 9.99
N GLY A 219 29.60 2.12 10.05
CA GLY A 219 30.14 1.38 11.18
C GLY A 219 31.63 1.06 11.04
N LYS A 220 32.47 1.43 12.02
CA LYS A 220 33.77 0.77 12.20
C LYS A 220 33.53 -0.75 12.31
N PRO A 221 34.33 -1.61 11.64
CA PRO A 221 34.19 -3.05 11.79
C PRO A 221 34.33 -3.39 13.28
N GLY A 222 33.24 -3.86 13.89
CA GLY A 222 33.26 -4.29 15.28
C GLY A 222 34.25 -5.44 15.42
N ARG A 223 35.12 -5.40 16.43
CA ARG A 223 36.02 -6.52 16.75
C ARG A 223 35.19 -7.79 16.85
N ALA A 224 35.47 -8.76 15.97
CA ALA A 224 34.84 -10.06 16.03
C ALA A 224 35.13 -10.67 17.42
N SER A 225 34.08 -10.84 18.22
CA SER A 225 34.19 -11.61 19.46
C SER A 225 34.50 -13.05 19.10
N ASN A 226 35.73 -13.49 19.37
CA ASN A 226 36.18 -14.87 19.15
C ASN A 226 35.64 -15.86 20.22
N ARG A 227 34.70 -15.43 21.07
CA ARG A 227 34.02 -16.33 22.02
C ARG A 227 33.00 -17.18 21.28
N LYS A 228 33.22 -18.50 21.27
CA LYS A 228 32.20 -19.49 20.89
C LYS A 228 30.98 -19.30 21.80
N PRO A 229 29.76 -19.09 21.26
CA PRO A 229 28.56 -19.07 22.07
C PRO A 229 28.40 -20.42 22.77
N ASN A 230 28.25 -20.41 24.10
CA ASN A 230 27.87 -21.62 24.83
C ASN A 230 26.38 -21.88 24.59
N GLY A 231 26.09 -22.97 23.89
CA GLY A 231 24.72 -23.45 23.65
C GLY A 231 24.00 -22.82 22.46
N ARG A 232 22.87 -23.43 22.11
CA ARG A 232 22.04 -23.05 20.97
C ARG A 232 21.16 -21.84 21.30
N SER A 233 21.40 -20.71 20.63
CA SER A 233 20.62 -19.48 20.83
C SER A 233 19.45 -19.36 19.85
N ARG A 234 18.31 -18.84 20.34
CA ARG A 234 17.19 -18.41 19.48
C ARG A 234 17.48 -17.11 18.73
N ARG A 235 18.40 -16.29 19.25
CA ARG A 235 18.72 -14.98 18.66
C ARG A 235 19.48 -15.17 17.35
N ILE A 236 18.97 -14.60 16.27
CA ILE A 236 19.63 -14.63 14.96
C ILE A 236 20.81 -13.63 14.97
N PRO A 237 22.06 -14.09 14.78
CA PRO A 237 23.24 -13.24 14.78
C PRO A 237 23.16 -12.16 13.69
N LYS A 238 23.85 -11.04 13.90
CA LYS A 238 23.91 -9.94 12.93
C LYS A 238 24.43 -10.40 11.56
N ARG A 239 25.49 -11.23 11.53
CA ARG A 239 26.05 -11.79 10.28
C ARG A 239 25.02 -12.56 9.45
N VAL A 240 24.15 -13.32 10.12
CA VAL A 240 23.11 -14.13 9.48
C VAL A 240 22.01 -13.23 8.93
N ARG A 241 21.55 -12.27 9.74
CA ARG A 241 20.57 -11.26 9.30
C ARG A 241 21.04 -10.49 8.07
N GLU A 242 22.31 -10.07 8.04
CA GLU A 242 22.91 -9.37 6.90
C GLU A 242 23.03 -10.26 5.65
N ALA A 243 23.47 -11.51 5.82
CA ALA A 243 23.55 -12.48 4.72
C ALA A 243 22.17 -12.73 4.09
N VAL A 244 21.16 -12.96 4.92
CA VAL A 244 19.78 -13.21 4.48
C VAL A 244 19.17 -11.98 3.80
N MET A 245 19.30 -10.79 4.40
CA MET A 245 18.76 -9.56 3.81
C MET A 245 19.42 -9.21 2.46
N ARG A 246 20.69 -9.58 2.26
CA ARG A 246 21.39 -9.45 0.98
C ARG A 246 20.90 -10.49 -0.03
N ARG A 247 20.84 -11.76 0.36
CA ARG A 247 20.36 -12.86 -0.48
C ARG A 247 18.94 -12.61 -0.99
N ASP A 248 18.08 -12.12 -0.10
CA ASP A 248 16.67 -11.91 -0.39
C ASP A 248 16.38 -10.50 -0.92
N GLU A 249 17.42 -9.68 -1.16
CA GLU A 249 17.33 -8.32 -1.73
C GLU A 249 16.35 -7.39 -1.01
N GLY A 250 16.19 -7.57 0.31
CA GLY A 250 15.20 -6.80 1.08
C GLY A 250 13.76 -7.04 0.66
N ARG A 251 13.44 -8.23 0.15
CA ARG A 251 12.10 -8.63 -0.28
C ARG A 251 11.70 -9.95 0.36
N CYS A 252 10.41 -10.16 0.61
CA CYS A 252 9.87 -11.44 1.06
C CYS A 252 10.40 -12.61 0.21
N ALA A 253 10.91 -13.64 0.89
CA ALA A 253 11.48 -14.84 0.28
C ALA A 253 10.42 -15.91 -0.05
N TYR A 254 9.14 -15.64 0.23
CA TYR A 254 8.06 -16.56 -0.12
C TYR A 254 7.91 -16.65 -1.65
N VAL A 255 7.79 -17.89 -2.13
CA VAL A 255 7.51 -18.24 -3.52
C VAL A 255 6.27 -19.14 -3.51
N ALA A 256 5.25 -18.76 -4.27
CA ALA A 256 4.04 -19.55 -4.44
C ALA A 256 4.27 -20.78 -5.33
N GLU A 257 3.30 -21.69 -5.37
CA GLU A 257 3.36 -22.90 -6.20
C GLU A 257 3.49 -22.59 -7.70
N ASP A 258 2.95 -21.46 -8.16
CA ASP A 258 3.06 -20.98 -9.54
C ASP A 258 4.40 -20.28 -9.84
N GLY A 259 5.34 -20.28 -8.88
CA GLY A 259 6.65 -19.64 -9.00
C GLY A 259 6.64 -18.14 -8.71
N ARG A 260 5.48 -17.54 -8.40
CA ARG A 260 5.41 -16.10 -8.07
C ARG A 260 6.10 -15.83 -6.73
N ARG A 261 7.15 -15.01 -6.77
CA ARG A 261 7.77 -14.46 -5.55
C ARG A 261 6.96 -13.28 -5.01
N CYS A 262 6.74 -13.25 -3.71
CA CYS A 262 6.07 -12.14 -3.04
C CYS A 262 6.85 -10.81 -3.23
N GLY A 263 6.14 -9.75 -3.63
CA GLY A 263 6.72 -8.44 -3.91
C GLY A 263 6.97 -7.55 -2.70
N ALA A 264 6.57 -7.96 -1.49
CA ALA A 264 6.66 -7.12 -0.29
C ALA A 264 8.10 -6.80 0.11
N THR A 265 8.37 -5.51 0.32
CA THR A 265 9.66 -4.96 0.79
C THR A 265 9.58 -4.34 2.18
N GLU A 266 8.36 -4.22 2.74
CA GLU A 266 8.10 -3.59 4.03
C GLU A 266 7.64 -4.62 5.07
N TRP A 267 7.78 -4.27 6.35
CA TRP A 267 7.34 -5.10 7.49
C TRP A 267 7.88 -6.53 7.41
N LEU A 268 9.15 -6.65 7.03
CA LEU A 268 9.84 -7.93 6.92
C LEU A 268 10.27 -8.45 8.29
N GLU A 269 9.99 -9.72 8.53
CA GLU A 269 10.32 -10.47 9.73
C GLU A 269 11.28 -11.61 9.36
N TYR A 270 12.25 -11.89 10.24
CA TYR A 270 13.12 -13.06 10.06
C TYR A 270 12.39 -14.31 10.52
N ASP A 271 12.30 -15.28 9.63
CA ASP A 271 11.67 -16.58 9.85
C ASP A 271 12.71 -17.71 9.75
N HIS A 272 12.53 -18.74 10.57
CA HIS A 272 13.36 -19.94 10.55
C HIS A 272 12.68 -21.01 9.68
N ILE A 273 13.33 -21.46 8.60
CA ILE A 273 12.76 -22.47 7.69
C ILE A 273 12.40 -23.75 8.45
N LYS A 274 13.34 -24.30 9.22
CA LYS A 274 13.05 -25.21 10.32
C LYS A 274 12.92 -24.36 11.57
N PRO A 275 11.75 -24.25 12.22
CA PRO A 275 11.60 -23.39 13.38
C PRO A 275 12.56 -23.73 14.51
N TRP A 276 12.96 -22.71 15.27
CA TRP A 276 13.83 -22.91 16.43
C TRP A 276 13.24 -23.89 17.45
N ALA A 277 11.92 -23.86 17.69
CA ALA A 277 11.26 -24.80 18.58
C ALA A 277 11.42 -26.28 18.12
N LEU A 278 11.65 -26.52 16.83
CA LEU A 278 11.79 -27.85 16.23
C LEU A 278 13.24 -28.24 15.93
N GLY A 279 14.24 -27.51 16.44
CA GLY A 279 15.65 -27.85 16.21
C GLY A 279 16.38 -26.97 15.18
N GLY A 280 15.73 -25.97 14.58
CA GLY A 280 16.36 -25.06 13.61
C GLY A 280 17.54 -24.24 14.13
N SER A 281 18.61 -24.14 13.35
CA SER A 281 19.76 -23.28 13.65
C SER A 281 19.43 -21.80 13.40
N SER A 282 19.80 -20.93 14.34
CA SER A 282 19.80 -19.47 14.12
C SER A 282 21.11 -18.97 13.52
N ASP A 283 22.16 -19.80 13.54
CA ASP A 283 23.52 -19.48 13.13
C ASP A 283 23.79 -19.77 11.65
N ASP A 284 22.90 -20.54 11.01
CA ASP A 284 22.96 -20.93 9.60
C ASP A 284 22.06 -20.01 8.74
N PRO A 285 22.63 -19.21 7.82
CA PRO A 285 21.85 -18.42 6.87
C PRO A 285 20.93 -19.22 5.95
N ALA A 286 21.23 -20.50 5.69
CA ALA A 286 20.35 -21.35 4.90
C ALA A 286 19.05 -21.67 5.64
N ASN A 287 19.08 -21.73 6.98
CA ASN A 287 17.88 -21.97 7.80
C ASN A 287 17.09 -20.70 8.14
N VAL A 288 17.52 -19.52 7.69
CA VAL A 288 16.85 -18.24 7.96
C VAL A 288 16.44 -17.56 6.65
N ARG A 289 15.25 -16.98 6.63
CA ARG A 289 14.70 -16.20 5.51
C ARG A 289 14.01 -14.94 6.01
N VAL A 290 13.79 -13.96 5.14
CA VAL A 290 12.90 -12.83 5.44
C VAL A 290 11.54 -13.03 4.80
N LEU A 291 10.47 -12.85 5.57
CA LEU A 291 9.09 -12.92 5.10
C LEU A 291 8.35 -11.64 5.48
N CYS A 292 7.37 -11.21 4.68
CA CYS A 292 6.44 -10.19 5.15
C CYS A 292 5.59 -10.75 6.31
N ARG A 293 4.98 -9.88 7.10
CA ARG A 293 4.11 -10.29 8.21
C ARG A 293 3.06 -11.35 7.83
N ALA A 294 2.41 -11.21 6.67
CA ALA A 294 1.40 -12.16 6.21
C ALA A 294 1.99 -13.56 5.97
N HIS A 295 3.07 -13.66 5.18
CA HIS A 295 3.75 -14.93 4.91
C HIS A 295 4.45 -15.51 6.14
N ASN A 296 4.94 -14.69 7.06
CA ASN A 296 5.49 -15.18 8.33
C ASN A 296 4.40 -15.82 9.21
N GLN A 297 3.23 -15.19 9.30
CA GLN A 297 2.09 -15.76 10.02
C GLN A 297 1.59 -17.05 9.36
N ASP A 298 1.52 -17.09 8.03
CA ASP A 298 1.15 -18.29 7.28
C ASP A 298 2.12 -19.45 7.53
N ALA A 299 3.44 -19.21 7.44
CA ALA A 299 4.47 -20.20 7.75
C ALA A 299 4.36 -20.73 9.19
N ALA A 300 4.11 -19.84 10.16
CA ALA A 300 3.90 -20.22 11.54
C ALA A 300 2.63 -21.08 11.71
N ARG A 301 1.52 -20.77 11.03
CA ARG A 301 0.31 -21.59 11.07
C ARG A 301 0.50 -22.97 10.44
N LYS A 302 1.17 -23.04 9.28
CA LYS A 302 1.48 -24.32 8.62
C LYS A 302 2.32 -25.23 9.51
N THR A 303 3.18 -24.65 10.37
CA THR A 303 4.04 -25.43 11.26
C THR A 303 3.42 -25.74 12.63
N PHE A 304 2.69 -24.80 13.24
CA PHE A 304 2.22 -24.89 14.63
C PHE A 304 0.69 -24.92 14.78
N GLY A 305 -0.05 -24.81 13.69
CA GLY A 305 -1.50 -24.65 13.68
C GLY A 305 -1.97 -23.22 13.97
N PRO A 306 -3.30 -22.96 13.96
CA PRO A 306 -3.86 -21.64 14.21
C PRO A 306 -3.59 -21.20 15.64
N ARG A 307 -3.37 -19.89 15.82
CA ARG A 307 -3.15 -19.30 17.15
C ARG A 307 -4.41 -19.42 18.00
N LYS A 308 -4.27 -19.34 19.34
CA LYS A 308 -5.40 -19.48 20.27
C LYS A 308 -6.50 -18.44 20.05
N ASP A 309 -6.13 -17.23 19.65
CA ASP A 309 -7.02 -16.10 19.32
C ASP A 309 -7.76 -16.26 17.99
N GLU A 310 -7.29 -17.16 17.10
CA GLU A 310 -7.87 -17.39 15.77
C GLU A 310 -8.84 -18.57 15.72
N ARG A 311 -9.03 -19.28 16.83
CA ARG A 311 -9.95 -20.43 16.95
C ARG A 311 -11.38 -20.02 17.30
N ARG A 312 -11.66 -18.72 17.42
CA ARG A 312 -12.99 -18.16 17.74
C ARG A 312 -13.64 -17.58 16.50
#